data_AF-A0A813HFG7-F1
#
_entry.id   AF-A0A813HFG7-F1
#
_cell.length_a   1.000
_cell.length_b   1.000
_cell.length_c   1.000
_cell.angle_alpha   90.00
_cell.angle_beta   90.00
_cell.angle_gamma   90.00
#
_symmetry.space_group_name_H-M   'P 1'
#
loop_
_entity.id
_entity.type
_entity.pdbx_description
1 polymer ?
#
loop_
_entity_poly.entity_id
_entity_poly.type
_entity_poly.pdbx_seq_one_letter_code
_entity_poly.pdbx_strand_id
1 'polypeptide(L)'
;MFCLGLVMMASMHPVFPIALWGLDKAGPILLERSGLLGTDVDEPGLSKFQEAELERANGSLVVPRSLQLQQESSGSGTDSLTDEQVTAVVIAVVIWHVIYIAIFFGCSAGCAFGYKCSVTDRRVVPFQVPDEWNLQNNGGDFRFPLLNCFQDCQYCLHSFLCAECRAGDTYQAAGVNSYWTIVLLWTATFALYQACSTGIGILFSIYFPIPQNVADNLSSLSWWLVEGLFACFMAGQRGKLRKTLGGNPDGKFCVDCLSWWFCSCCAIMQESRQVDGAMNTRVECCFNLIQTGTVQGGAQMYGQQPYGNGSAVVGQVVQVPGQGTAEVVV
;
A
#
# COMPACT_ATOMS: atom_id res chain seq x y z
N MET A 1 1.52 10.38 -11.92
CA MET A 1 1.29 9.07 -11.29
C MET A 1 1.65 9.05 -9.80
N PHE A 2 2.82 9.54 -9.39
CA PHE A 2 3.24 9.58 -7.97
C PHE A 2 2.24 10.22 -6.98
N CYS A 3 1.65 11.38 -7.28
CA CYS A 3 0.68 12.01 -6.37
C CYS A 3 -0.67 11.28 -6.29
N LEU A 4 -1.11 10.62 -7.37
CA LEU A 4 -2.38 9.87 -7.37
C LEU A 4 -2.25 8.59 -6.54
N GLY A 5 -1.09 7.92 -6.61
CA GLY A 5 -0.79 6.74 -5.80
C GLY A 5 -0.72 7.04 -4.31
N LEU A 6 -0.15 8.18 -3.89
CA LEU A 6 -0.12 8.60 -2.48
C LEU A 6 -1.52 8.88 -1.92
N VAL A 7 -2.39 9.53 -2.69
CA VAL A 7 -3.79 9.81 -2.30
C VAL A 7 -4.62 8.52 -2.21
N MET A 8 -4.43 7.58 -3.15
CA MET A 8 -5.10 6.29 -3.10
C MET A 8 -4.58 5.35 -2.00
N MET A 9 -3.32 5.48 -1.60
CA MET A 9 -2.73 4.67 -0.54
C MET A 9 -3.09 5.18 0.86
N ALA A 10 -3.17 6.49 1.05
CA ALA A 10 -3.66 7.11 2.29
C ALA A 10 -5.12 6.74 2.59
N SER A 11 -5.92 6.41 1.55
CA SER A 11 -7.29 5.93 1.70
C SER A 11 -7.42 4.41 1.82
N MET A 12 -6.39 3.63 1.49
CA MET A 12 -6.42 2.15 1.55
C MET A 12 -6.05 1.57 2.92
N HIS A 13 -5.31 2.27 3.76
CA HIS A 13 -4.92 1.74 5.07
C HIS A 13 -5.68 2.45 6.19
N PRO A 14 -6.60 1.82 6.94
CA PRO A 14 -7.42 2.51 7.96
C PRO A 14 -6.59 3.14 9.09
N VAL A 15 -5.36 2.68 9.32
CA VAL A 15 -4.42 3.30 10.27
C VAL A 15 -3.94 4.68 9.81
N PHE A 16 -3.89 4.94 8.49
CA PHE A 16 -3.38 6.20 7.95
C PHE A 16 -4.39 7.36 8.14
N PRO A 17 -5.71 7.19 7.92
CA PRO A 17 -6.71 8.14 8.35
C PRO A 17 -6.74 8.31 9.88
N ILE A 18 -6.51 7.28 10.69
CA ILE A 18 -6.42 7.45 12.16
C ILE A 18 -5.18 8.29 12.54
N ALA A 19 -4.04 8.07 11.88
CA ALA A 19 -2.83 8.86 12.09
C ALA A 19 -2.98 10.30 11.58
N LEU A 20 -3.60 10.51 10.41
CA LEU A 20 -3.89 11.83 9.85
C LEU A 20 -5.00 12.56 10.61
N TRP A 21 -6.03 11.87 11.09
CA TRP A 21 -7.07 12.43 11.96
C TRP A 21 -6.49 12.77 13.33
N GLY A 22 -5.57 11.95 13.85
CA GLY A 22 -4.73 12.29 14.99
C GLY A 22 -3.90 13.55 14.75
N LEU A 23 -3.31 13.73 13.56
CA LEU A 23 -2.56 14.93 13.19
C LEU A 23 -3.44 16.16 12.93
N ASP A 24 -4.66 15.99 12.41
CA ASP A 24 -5.65 17.05 12.18
C ASP A 24 -6.25 17.55 13.51
N LYS A 25 -6.48 16.65 14.47
CA LYS A 25 -6.94 16.99 15.83
C LYS A 25 -5.82 17.44 16.77
N ALA A 26 -4.61 16.90 16.62
CA ALA A 26 -3.45 17.32 17.41
C ALA A 26 -2.73 18.55 16.84
N GLY A 27 -2.92 18.86 15.55
CA GLY A 27 -2.34 20.02 14.88
C GLY A 27 -2.63 21.34 15.61
N PRO A 28 -3.91 21.64 15.95
CA PRO A 28 -4.25 22.81 16.75
C PRO A 28 -3.63 22.80 18.15
N ILE A 29 -3.59 21.65 18.82
CA ILE A 29 -3.09 21.50 20.20
C ILE A 29 -1.57 21.63 20.27
N LEU A 30 -0.84 21.15 19.26
CA LEU A 30 0.62 21.26 19.17
C LEU A 30 1.06 22.65 18.70
N LEU A 31 0.26 23.30 17.84
CA LEU A 31 0.51 24.70 17.44
C LEU A 31 0.30 25.66 18.62
N GLU A 32 -0.75 25.48 19.41
CA GLU A 32 -1.02 26.26 20.62
C GLU A 32 0.09 26.10 21.68
N ARG A 33 0.67 24.90 21.81
CA ARG A 33 1.78 24.64 22.75
C ARG A 33 3.15 25.10 22.26
N SER A 34 3.32 25.33 20.96
CA SER A 34 4.63 25.67 20.37
C SER A 34 5.00 27.15 20.45
N GLY A 35 4.10 28.03 20.90
CA GLY A 35 4.38 29.47 21.09
C GLY A 35 4.81 30.21 19.81
N LEU A 36 4.61 29.61 18.63
CA LEU A 36 5.12 30.12 17.35
C LEU A 36 4.18 31.11 16.64
N LEU A 37 3.01 31.37 17.22
CA LEU A 37 2.18 32.53 16.87
C LEU A 37 2.25 33.51 18.05
N GLY A 38 3.29 34.34 18.04
CA GLY A 38 3.34 35.57 18.81
C GLY A 38 2.31 36.54 18.25
N THR A 39 1.06 36.39 18.67
CA THR A 39 0.13 37.51 18.67
C THR A 39 0.15 38.08 20.07
N ASP A 40 0.87 39.20 20.21
CA ASP A 40 0.70 40.13 21.32
C ASP A 40 -0.76 40.62 21.28
N VAL A 41 -1.64 39.89 21.96
CA VAL A 41 -2.97 40.36 22.32
C VAL A 41 -2.90 40.60 23.81
N ASP A 42 -2.84 41.88 24.18
CA ASP A 42 -3.12 42.31 25.54
C ASP A 42 -4.44 41.68 25.99
N GLU A 43 -4.39 40.74 26.94
CA GLU A 43 -5.57 40.16 27.58
C GLU A 43 -6.01 41.04 28.77
N PRO A 44 -7.09 41.84 28.67
CA PRO A 44 -7.87 42.26 29.81
C PRO A 44 -8.97 41.21 30.07
N GLY A 45 -8.60 40.01 30.51
CA GLY A 45 -9.57 38.90 30.59
C GLY A 45 -9.46 37.98 31.81
N LEU A 46 -8.25 37.76 32.33
CA LEU A 46 -8.02 36.68 33.30
C LEU A 46 -8.61 36.96 34.70
N SER A 47 -8.89 38.22 35.05
CA SER A 47 -9.54 38.55 36.33
C SER A 47 -11.02 38.18 36.38
N LYS A 48 -11.71 38.12 35.23
CA LYS A 48 -13.14 37.75 35.18
C LYS A 48 -13.38 36.25 35.32
N PHE A 49 -12.39 35.43 34.93
CA PHE A 49 -12.49 33.98 35.08
C PHE A 49 -12.32 33.54 36.55
N GLN A 50 -11.44 34.23 37.30
CA GLN A 50 -11.30 33.99 38.74
C GLN A 50 -12.52 34.46 39.56
N GLU A 51 -13.24 35.50 39.15
CA GLU A 51 -14.52 35.89 39.79
C GLU A 51 -15.63 34.85 39.57
N ALA A 52 -15.75 34.30 38.35
CA ALA A 52 -16.76 33.28 38.05
C ALA A 52 -16.53 31.94 38.79
N GLU A 53 -15.28 31.62 39.12
CA GLU A 53 -14.93 30.41 39.87
C GLU A 53 -15.11 30.58 41.38
N LEU A 54 -14.97 31.82 41.90
CA LEU A 54 -15.30 32.15 43.29
C LEU A 54 -16.82 32.13 43.54
N GLU A 55 -17.65 32.48 42.56
CA GLU A 55 -19.12 32.39 42.66
C GLU A 55 -19.64 30.94 42.65
N ARG A 56 -18.93 30.00 42.03
CA ARG A 56 -19.25 28.55 42.09
C ARG A 56 -19.15 27.97 43.50
N ALA A 57 -18.26 28.51 44.34
CA ALA A 57 -18.05 28.00 45.70
C ALA A 57 -19.17 28.42 46.68
N ASN A 58 -19.94 29.47 46.37
CA ASN A 58 -20.98 30.02 47.25
C ASN A 58 -22.41 29.51 46.96
N GLY A 59 -22.55 28.41 46.20
CA GLY A 59 -23.79 27.62 46.21
C GLY A 59 -25.03 28.27 45.59
N SER A 60 -24.87 29.28 44.73
CA SER A 60 -26.00 29.84 43.97
C SER A 60 -25.56 30.26 42.57
N LEU A 61 -25.30 29.28 41.70
CA LEU A 61 -25.14 29.55 40.27
C LEU A 61 -26.54 29.76 39.67
N VAL A 62 -27.01 31.00 39.72
CA VAL A 62 -28.18 31.43 38.94
C VAL A 62 -27.75 31.48 37.49
N VAL A 63 -28.02 30.41 36.73
CA VAL A 63 -27.83 30.40 35.28
C VAL A 63 -28.68 31.55 34.71
N PRO A 64 -28.09 32.49 33.95
CA PRO A 64 -28.84 33.62 33.39
C PRO A 64 -30.00 33.09 32.54
N ARG A 65 -31.22 33.57 32.79
CA ARG A 65 -32.44 33.17 32.07
C ARG A 65 -32.34 33.36 30.54
N SER A 66 -31.47 34.26 30.09
CA SER A 66 -31.15 34.46 28.66
C SER A 66 -30.47 33.25 28.01
N LEU A 67 -29.65 32.49 28.75
CA LEU A 67 -29.03 31.26 28.26
C LEU A 67 -30.02 30.09 28.19
N GLN A 68 -30.97 30.01 29.14
CA GLN A 68 -32.07 29.04 29.07
C GLN A 68 -33.01 29.32 27.88
N LEU A 69 -33.29 30.58 27.58
CA LEU A 69 -34.13 30.95 26.42
C LEU A 69 -33.47 30.65 25.07
N GLN A 70 -32.14 30.76 24.96
CA GLN A 70 -31.43 30.31 23.75
C GLN A 70 -31.41 28.79 23.60
N GLN A 71 -31.42 28.05 24.71
CA GLN A 71 -31.46 26.59 24.70
C GLN A 71 -32.86 26.05 24.34
N GLU A 72 -33.93 26.78 24.70
CA GLU A 72 -35.31 26.44 24.28
C GLU A 72 -35.64 26.89 22.85
N SER A 73 -35.06 27.98 22.34
CA SER A 73 -35.21 28.37 20.92
C SER A 73 -34.37 27.50 19.98
N SER A 74 -33.39 26.79 20.52
CA SER A 74 -32.69 25.69 19.84
C SER A 74 -33.48 24.38 20.01
N GLY A 75 -34.82 24.48 19.97
CA GLY A 75 -35.71 23.35 19.82
C GLY A 75 -35.27 22.58 18.59
N SER A 76 -34.46 21.56 18.86
CA SER A 76 -33.93 20.58 17.93
C SER A 76 -35.11 19.85 17.32
N GLY A 77 -35.77 20.51 16.36
CA GLY A 77 -36.62 19.86 15.39
C GLY A 77 -35.73 18.87 14.68
N THR A 78 -35.74 17.62 15.17
CA THR A 78 -35.27 16.49 14.41
C THR A 78 -36.27 16.34 13.28
N ASP A 79 -36.15 17.19 12.26
CA ASP A 79 -36.85 17.04 11.00
C ASP A 79 -36.43 15.68 10.48
N SER A 80 -37.30 14.70 10.65
CA SER A 80 -37.09 13.35 10.17
C SER A 80 -36.86 13.45 8.67
N LEU A 81 -35.67 13.04 8.23
CA LEU A 81 -35.34 12.96 6.80
C LEU A 81 -36.47 12.23 6.07
N THR A 82 -36.92 12.80 4.97
CA THR A 82 -37.94 12.15 4.14
C THR A 82 -37.34 10.93 3.44
N ASP A 83 -38.17 9.92 3.12
CA ASP A 83 -37.73 8.73 2.37
C ASP A 83 -37.05 9.09 1.04
N GLU A 84 -37.47 10.21 0.43
CA GLU A 84 -36.87 10.76 -0.78
C GLU A 84 -35.43 11.25 -0.54
N GLN A 85 -35.19 11.97 0.57
CA GLN A 85 -33.84 12.42 0.95
C GLN A 85 -32.92 11.23 1.25
N VAL A 86 -33.41 10.22 1.96
CA VAL A 86 -32.63 8.99 2.23
C VAL A 86 -32.26 8.29 0.92
N THR A 87 -33.22 8.12 0.02
CA THR A 87 -32.99 7.48 -1.28
C THR A 87 -31.97 8.24 -2.12
N ALA A 88 -32.07 9.58 -2.18
CA ALA A 88 -31.13 10.42 -2.91
C ALA A 88 -29.70 10.31 -2.37
N VAL A 89 -29.54 10.28 -1.04
CA VAL A 89 -28.23 10.10 -0.38
C VAL A 89 -27.64 8.73 -0.71
N VAL A 90 -28.43 7.65 -0.62
CA VAL A 90 -27.97 6.30 -0.95
C VAL A 90 -27.51 6.21 -2.40
N ILE A 91 -28.28 6.77 -3.35
CA ILE A 91 -27.91 6.80 -4.77
C ILE A 91 -26.60 7.56 -4.97
N ALA A 92 -26.45 8.74 -4.35
CA ALA A 92 -25.22 9.53 -4.46
C ALA A 92 -23.99 8.78 -3.93
N VAL A 93 -24.11 8.11 -2.78
CA VAL A 93 -23.04 7.28 -2.19
C VAL A 93 -22.66 6.14 -3.12
N VAL A 94 -23.64 5.42 -3.69
CA VAL A 94 -23.38 4.32 -4.62
C VAL A 94 -22.69 4.81 -5.88
N ILE A 95 -23.17 5.91 -6.49
CA ILE A 95 -22.55 6.50 -7.68
C ILE A 95 -21.10 6.88 -7.41
N TRP A 96 -20.82 7.53 -6.27
CA TRP A 96 -19.47 7.89 -5.88
C TRP A 96 -18.54 6.67 -5.79
N HIS A 97 -18.98 5.59 -5.15
CA HIS A 97 -18.18 4.37 -5.03
C HIS A 97 -17.96 3.68 -6.37
N VAL A 98 -18.96 3.65 -7.25
CA VAL A 98 -18.82 3.09 -8.60
C VAL A 98 -17.77 3.87 -9.40
N ILE A 99 -17.82 5.21 -9.36
CA ILE A 99 -16.82 6.06 -10.02
C ILE A 99 -15.43 5.80 -9.43
N TYR A 100 -15.30 5.75 -8.11
CA TYR A 100 -14.04 5.51 -7.42
C TYR A 100 -13.42 4.16 -7.79
N ILE A 101 -14.22 3.09 -7.78
CA ILE A 101 -13.80 1.76 -8.21
C ILE A 101 -13.37 1.79 -9.69
N ALA A 102 -14.14 2.43 -10.58
CA ALA A 102 -13.81 2.52 -11.99
C ALA A 102 -12.46 3.24 -12.24
N ILE A 103 -12.21 4.35 -11.54
CA ILE A 103 -10.94 5.09 -11.61
C ILE A 103 -9.80 4.21 -11.10
N PHE A 104 -9.97 3.53 -9.97
CA PHE A 104 -8.97 2.62 -9.41
C PHE A 104 -8.63 1.50 -10.40
N PHE A 105 -9.63 0.83 -10.98
CA PHE A 105 -9.42 -0.22 -11.99
C PHE A 105 -8.70 0.30 -13.22
N GLY A 106 -9.10 1.46 -13.75
CA GLY A 106 -8.44 2.07 -14.90
C GLY A 106 -6.96 2.39 -14.62
N CYS A 107 -6.67 2.96 -13.46
CA CYS A 107 -5.29 3.29 -13.05
C CYS A 107 -4.45 2.03 -12.83
N SER A 108 -5.00 1.06 -12.08
CA SER A 108 -4.37 -0.24 -11.82
C SER A 108 -4.08 -1.00 -13.12
N ALA A 109 -5.06 -1.11 -14.02
CA ALA A 109 -4.87 -1.77 -15.31
C ALA A 109 -3.82 -1.08 -16.20
N GLY A 110 -3.82 0.26 -16.26
CA GLY A 110 -2.81 1.01 -17.01
C GLY A 110 -1.40 0.84 -16.44
N CYS A 111 -1.26 0.91 -15.11
CA CYS A 111 0.00 0.65 -14.41
C CYS A 111 0.49 -0.78 -14.66
N ALA A 112 -0.40 -1.76 -14.48
CA ALA A 112 -0.09 -3.17 -14.65
C ALA A 112 0.29 -3.53 -16.08
N PHE A 113 -0.36 -2.93 -17.08
CA PHE A 113 0.00 -3.11 -18.48
C PHE A 113 1.39 -2.53 -18.78
N GLY A 114 1.65 -1.29 -18.36
CA GLY A 114 2.95 -0.63 -18.54
C GLY A 114 4.09 -1.37 -17.84
N TYR A 115 3.85 -1.84 -16.61
CA TYR A 115 4.79 -2.69 -15.87
C TYR A 115 5.05 -3.99 -16.62
N LYS A 116 4.00 -4.70 -17.06
CA LYS A 116 4.13 -5.99 -17.73
C LYS A 116 4.99 -5.89 -18.99
N CYS A 117 4.72 -4.90 -19.85
CA CYS A 117 5.47 -4.71 -21.09
C CYS A 117 6.93 -4.25 -20.87
N SER A 118 7.19 -3.52 -19.79
CA SER A 118 8.52 -2.92 -19.54
C SER A 118 9.42 -3.82 -18.70
N VAL A 119 8.84 -4.66 -17.84
CA VAL A 119 9.56 -5.47 -16.86
C VAL A 119 9.26 -6.95 -17.04
N THR A 120 8.03 -7.37 -16.77
CA THR A 120 7.68 -8.79 -16.67
C THR A 120 7.96 -9.56 -17.95
N ASP A 121 7.57 -9.03 -19.11
CA ASP A 121 7.76 -9.68 -20.41
C ASP A 121 9.22 -9.65 -20.88
N ARG A 122 10.08 -8.85 -20.24
CA ARG A 122 11.52 -8.76 -20.53
C ARG A 122 12.38 -9.67 -19.67
N ARG A 123 11.79 -10.34 -18.67
CA ARG A 123 12.52 -11.29 -17.82
C ARG A 123 12.86 -12.55 -18.59
N VAL A 124 14.05 -13.08 -18.33
CA VAL A 124 14.50 -14.36 -18.91
C VAL A 124 13.76 -15.49 -18.21
N VAL A 125 13.17 -16.38 -19.00
CA VAL A 125 12.56 -17.64 -18.56
C VAL A 125 13.25 -18.80 -19.29
N PRO A 126 13.48 -19.97 -18.67
CA PRO A 126 12.96 -20.42 -17.38
C PRO A 126 13.70 -19.84 -16.16
N PHE A 127 12.99 -19.79 -15.04
CA PHE A 127 13.56 -19.46 -13.73
C PHE A 127 14.50 -20.58 -13.28
N GLN A 128 15.77 -20.23 -13.09
CA GLN A 128 16.76 -21.10 -12.49
C GLN A 128 17.20 -20.47 -11.18
N VAL A 129 17.30 -21.27 -10.12
CA VAL A 129 17.72 -20.82 -8.80
C VAL A 129 19.19 -21.19 -8.65
N PRO A 130 20.13 -20.21 -8.69
CA PRO A 130 21.52 -20.49 -8.39
C PRO A 130 21.67 -21.04 -6.97
N ASP A 131 22.69 -21.88 -6.73
CA ASP A 131 22.93 -22.47 -5.41
C ASP A 131 23.03 -21.39 -4.31
N GLU A 132 23.66 -20.24 -4.58
CA GLU A 132 23.76 -19.13 -3.62
C GLU A 132 22.41 -18.49 -3.21
N TRP A 133 21.35 -18.70 -3.99
CA TRP A 133 20.00 -18.17 -3.76
C TRP A 133 18.99 -19.25 -3.37
N ASN A 134 19.43 -20.51 -3.28
CA ASN A 134 18.62 -21.62 -2.82
C ASN A 134 18.33 -21.47 -1.31
N LEU A 135 17.05 -21.53 -0.93
CA LEU A 135 16.64 -21.34 0.47
C LEU A 135 17.15 -22.45 1.40
N GLN A 136 17.50 -23.64 0.89
CA GLN A 136 18.09 -24.70 1.71
C GLN A 136 19.39 -24.23 2.38
N ASN A 137 20.17 -23.39 1.69
CA ASN A 137 21.41 -22.83 2.21
C ASN A 137 21.18 -21.78 3.32
N ASN A 138 19.94 -21.36 3.54
CA ASN A 138 19.54 -20.42 4.59
C ASN A 138 18.46 -21.02 5.52
N GLY A 139 18.56 -22.32 5.80
CA GLY A 139 17.64 -23.00 6.74
C GLY A 139 16.18 -23.09 6.27
N GLY A 140 15.94 -22.92 4.97
CA GLY A 140 14.59 -22.91 4.38
C GLY A 140 13.87 -21.56 4.44
N ASP A 141 14.54 -20.50 4.91
CA ASP A 141 13.97 -19.16 5.02
C ASP A 141 14.56 -18.16 4.01
N PHE A 142 13.78 -17.13 3.67
CA PHE A 142 14.21 -16.03 2.80
C PHE A 142 15.49 -15.38 3.34
N ARG A 143 16.41 -15.04 2.44
CA ARG A 143 17.69 -14.40 2.79
C ARG A 143 17.50 -13.04 3.46
N PHE A 144 16.47 -12.32 3.04
CA PHE A 144 16.16 -11.00 3.58
C PHE A 144 15.17 -11.14 4.74
N PRO A 145 15.36 -10.44 5.87
CA PRO A 145 14.37 -10.44 6.95
C PRO A 145 13.11 -9.65 6.57
N LEU A 146 12.00 -9.99 7.22
CA LEU A 146 10.77 -9.18 7.17
C LEU A 146 11.00 -7.81 7.83
N LEU A 147 10.20 -6.82 7.45
CA LEU A 147 10.29 -5.42 7.93
C LEU A 147 11.59 -4.70 7.58
N ASN A 148 12.39 -5.26 6.66
CA ASN A 148 13.64 -4.66 6.22
C ASN A 148 13.45 -3.64 5.08
N CYS A 149 12.29 -2.98 5.04
CA CYS A 149 11.88 -2.14 3.92
C CYS A 149 12.74 -0.87 3.77
N PHE A 150 13.22 -0.32 4.87
CA PHE A 150 14.02 0.91 4.85
C PHE A 150 15.46 0.75 4.37
N GLN A 151 15.97 -0.49 4.24
CA GLN A 151 17.33 -0.71 3.72
C GLN A 151 17.45 -0.47 2.21
N ASP A 152 16.37 -0.61 1.46
CA ASP A 152 16.33 -0.28 0.04
C ASP A 152 15.04 0.47 -0.29
N CYS A 153 15.12 1.80 -0.18
CA CYS A 153 14.00 2.70 -0.38
C CYS A 153 13.37 2.56 -1.78
N GLN A 154 14.16 2.20 -2.80
CA GLN A 154 13.64 1.97 -4.15
C GLN A 154 12.69 0.78 -4.17
N TYR A 155 13.11 -0.36 -3.60
CA TYR A 155 12.24 -1.52 -3.47
C TYR A 155 11.03 -1.24 -2.58
N CYS A 156 11.20 -0.53 -1.46
CA CYS A 156 10.09 -0.18 -0.57
C CYS A 156 9.04 0.67 -1.28
N LEU A 157 9.46 1.76 -1.92
CA LEU A 157 8.57 2.67 -2.63
C LEU A 157 7.87 1.96 -3.79
N HIS A 158 8.58 1.08 -4.47
CA HIS A 158 8.03 0.29 -5.57
C HIS A 158 7.02 -0.76 -5.09
N SER A 159 7.36 -1.53 -4.05
CA SER A 159 6.45 -2.49 -3.41
C SER A 159 5.25 -1.83 -2.74
N PHE A 160 5.33 -0.53 -2.44
CA PHE A 160 4.23 0.24 -1.88
C PHE A 160 3.33 0.81 -2.98
N LEU A 161 3.89 1.47 -4.00
CA LEU A 161 3.10 2.16 -5.03
C LEU A 161 2.58 1.24 -6.15
N CYS A 162 3.22 0.09 -6.36
CA CYS A 162 2.87 -0.88 -7.41
C CYS A 162 2.89 -2.30 -6.84
N ALA A 163 2.32 -2.46 -5.64
CA ALA A 163 2.31 -3.70 -4.88
C ALA A 163 1.80 -4.90 -5.69
N GLU A 164 0.67 -4.72 -6.37
CA GLU A 164 0.01 -5.73 -7.19
C GLU A 164 0.84 -6.13 -8.41
N CYS A 165 1.41 -5.14 -9.11
CA CYS A 165 2.28 -5.37 -10.26
C CYS A 165 3.55 -6.10 -9.83
N ARG A 166 4.14 -5.67 -8.71
CA ARG A 166 5.38 -6.21 -8.19
C ARG A 166 5.23 -7.63 -7.66
N ALA A 167 4.13 -7.90 -6.96
CA ALA A 167 3.77 -9.26 -6.54
C ALA A 167 3.57 -10.14 -7.76
N GLY A 168 2.71 -9.74 -8.72
CA GLY A 168 2.44 -10.50 -9.93
C GLY A 168 3.70 -10.83 -10.74
N ASP A 169 4.61 -9.87 -10.85
CA ASP A 169 5.91 -10.06 -11.51
C ASP A 169 6.78 -11.09 -10.81
N THR A 170 6.85 -11.02 -9.47
CA THR A 170 7.63 -11.95 -8.65
C THR A 170 7.10 -13.39 -8.80
N TYR A 171 5.78 -13.57 -8.72
CA TYR A 171 5.15 -14.89 -8.84
C TYR A 171 5.22 -15.44 -10.26
N GLN A 172 5.12 -14.60 -11.30
CA GLN A 172 5.31 -15.03 -12.69
C GLN A 172 6.77 -15.38 -12.98
N ALA A 173 7.70 -14.55 -12.52
CA ALA A 173 9.13 -14.76 -12.70
C ALA A 173 9.56 -16.10 -12.07
N ALA A 174 9.04 -16.44 -10.89
CA ALA A 174 9.29 -17.73 -10.24
C ALA A 174 8.45 -18.89 -10.82
N GLY A 175 7.59 -18.68 -11.82
CA GLY A 175 6.73 -19.72 -12.38
C GLY A 175 5.68 -20.28 -11.41
N VAL A 176 5.34 -19.53 -10.36
CA VAL A 176 4.37 -19.95 -9.32
C VAL A 176 2.94 -19.65 -9.74
N ASN A 177 2.70 -18.47 -10.33
CA ASN A 177 1.39 -18.03 -10.78
C ASN A 177 1.51 -17.05 -11.95
N SER A 178 0.43 -16.80 -12.70
CA SER A 178 0.46 -15.80 -13.76
C SER A 178 0.41 -14.38 -13.18
N TYR A 179 1.04 -13.43 -13.87
CA TYR A 179 1.03 -12.01 -13.48
C TYR A 179 -0.40 -11.47 -13.32
N TRP A 180 -1.25 -11.71 -14.33
CA TRP A 180 -2.61 -11.21 -14.34
C TRP A 180 -3.50 -11.84 -13.27
N THR A 181 -3.25 -13.10 -12.89
CA THR A 181 -4.01 -13.72 -11.80
C THR A 181 -3.82 -12.96 -10.49
N ILE A 182 -2.58 -12.59 -10.15
CA ILE A 182 -2.29 -11.85 -8.91
C ILE A 182 -2.85 -10.43 -8.99
N VAL A 183 -2.66 -9.73 -10.10
CA VAL A 183 -3.17 -8.35 -10.30
C VAL A 183 -4.70 -8.30 -10.25
N LEU A 184 -5.38 -9.22 -10.95
CA LEU A 184 -6.85 -9.28 -10.96
C LEU A 184 -7.39 -9.64 -9.58
N LEU A 185 -6.74 -10.56 -8.87
CA LEU A 185 -7.17 -10.93 -7.52
C LEU A 185 -7.03 -9.77 -6.53
N TRP A 186 -5.91 -9.03 -6.59
CA TRP A 186 -5.72 -7.83 -5.77
C TRP A 186 -6.81 -6.79 -6.03
N THR A 187 -7.07 -6.52 -7.31
CA THR A 187 -8.06 -5.52 -7.74
C THR A 187 -9.49 -5.96 -7.39
N ALA A 188 -9.81 -7.25 -7.51
CA ALA A 188 -11.08 -7.83 -7.09
C ALA A 188 -11.27 -7.76 -5.56
N THR A 189 -10.21 -7.98 -4.78
CA THR A 189 -10.22 -7.87 -3.32
C THR A 189 -10.61 -6.45 -2.89
N PHE A 190 -10.03 -5.44 -3.54
CA PHE A 190 -10.40 -4.04 -3.31
C PHE A 190 -11.88 -3.74 -3.64
N ALA A 191 -12.36 -4.20 -4.80
CA ALA A 191 -13.76 -4.02 -5.17
C ALA A 191 -14.72 -4.69 -4.18
N LEU A 192 -14.40 -5.91 -3.75
CA LEU A 192 -15.19 -6.66 -2.78
C LEU A 192 -15.24 -5.94 -1.43
N TYR A 193 -14.10 -5.47 -0.94
CA TYR A 193 -14.03 -4.64 0.26
C TYR A 193 -14.94 -3.41 0.15
N GLN A 194 -14.84 -2.64 -0.93
CA GLN A 194 -15.65 -1.42 -1.11
C GLN A 194 -17.15 -1.73 -1.14
N ALA A 195 -17.54 -2.80 -1.83
CA ALA A 195 -18.94 -3.23 -1.89
C ALA A 195 -19.45 -3.67 -0.50
N CYS A 196 -18.68 -4.46 0.24
CA CYS A 196 -19.04 -4.91 1.59
C CYS A 196 -19.12 -3.74 2.57
N SER A 197 -18.12 -2.85 2.58
CA SER A 197 -18.08 -1.67 3.44
C SER A 197 -19.30 -0.77 3.22
N THR A 198 -19.61 -0.48 1.94
CA THR A 198 -20.77 0.35 1.56
C THR A 198 -22.09 -0.32 1.95
N GLY A 199 -22.23 -1.61 1.65
CA GLY A 199 -23.45 -2.37 1.97
C GLY A 199 -23.72 -2.42 3.48
N ILE A 200 -22.68 -2.67 4.27
CA ILE A 200 -22.77 -2.65 5.74
C ILE A 200 -23.12 -1.24 6.23
N GLY A 201 -22.43 -0.20 5.73
CA GLY A 201 -22.71 1.19 6.12
C GLY A 201 -24.16 1.62 5.85
N ILE A 202 -24.69 1.29 4.66
CA ILE A 202 -26.10 1.58 4.31
C ILE A 202 -27.06 0.79 5.19
N LEU A 203 -26.82 -0.52 5.36
CA LEU A 203 -27.66 -1.37 6.20
C LEU A 203 -27.75 -0.83 7.64
N PHE A 204 -26.60 -0.49 8.24
CA PHE A 204 -26.58 0.03 9.60
C PHE A 204 -27.24 1.40 9.72
N SER A 205 -27.00 2.30 8.75
CA SER A 205 -27.59 3.64 8.77
C SER A 205 -29.12 3.63 8.65
N ILE A 206 -29.70 2.65 7.94
CA ILE A 206 -31.14 2.55 7.74
C ILE A 206 -31.83 1.82 8.90
N TYR A 207 -31.28 0.69 9.34
CA TYR A 207 -32.00 -0.24 10.22
C TYR A 207 -31.64 -0.10 11.70
N PHE A 208 -30.54 0.59 12.02
CA PHE A 208 -30.04 0.66 13.38
C PHE A 208 -29.77 2.10 13.79
N PRO A 209 -30.40 2.63 14.85
CA PRO A 209 -30.11 3.95 15.39
C PRO A 209 -28.81 3.92 16.21
N ILE A 210 -27.73 3.45 15.61
CA ILE A 210 -26.41 3.42 16.24
C ILE A 210 -25.67 4.74 15.97
N PRO A 211 -24.82 5.18 16.92
CA PRO A 211 -23.93 6.29 16.67
C PRO A 211 -23.06 6.06 15.43
N GLN A 212 -22.86 7.10 14.61
CA GLN A 212 -22.13 7.02 13.34
C GLN A 212 -20.73 6.41 13.49
N ASN A 213 -20.02 6.74 14.57
CA ASN A 213 -18.69 6.19 14.86
C ASN A 213 -18.72 4.66 15.06
N VAL A 214 -19.83 4.08 15.52
CA VAL A 214 -19.98 2.63 15.62
C VAL A 214 -20.20 2.02 14.23
N ALA A 215 -21.01 2.66 13.39
CA ALA A 215 -21.23 2.22 12.00
C ALA A 215 -19.92 2.24 11.19
N ASP A 216 -19.11 3.29 11.35
CA ASP A 216 -17.80 3.44 10.67
C ASP A 216 -16.78 2.38 11.13
N ASN A 217 -16.81 1.99 12.42
CA ASN A 217 -15.97 0.91 12.93
C ASN A 217 -16.42 -0.46 12.41
N LEU A 218 -17.74 -0.68 12.26
CA LEU A 218 -18.27 -1.94 11.72
C LEU A 218 -17.98 -2.08 10.22
N SER A 219 -18.08 -1.00 9.44
CA SER A 219 -17.69 -1.03 8.03
C SER A 219 -16.20 -1.36 7.88
N SER A 220 -15.35 -0.91 8.81
CA SER A 220 -13.93 -1.27 8.86
C SER A 220 -13.66 -2.76 9.08
N LEU A 221 -14.59 -3.53 9.66
CA LEU A 221 -14.44 -5.00 9.77
C LEU A 221 -14.43 -5.69 8.40
N SER A 222 -15.12 -5.11 7.41
CA SER A 222 -15.12 -5.65 6.04
C SER A 222 -13.72 -5.67 5.45
N TRP A 223 -12.90 -4.64 5.74
CA TRP A 223 -11.50 -4.59 5.34
C TRP A 223 -10.72 -5.76 5.94
N TRP A 224 -10.77 -5.92 7.26
CA TRP A 224 -10.03 -6.97 7.96
C TRP A 224 -10.40 -8.37 7.48
N LEU A 225 -11.68 -8.62 7.22
CA LEU A 225 -12.16 -9.93 6.74
C LEU A 225 -11.70 -10.21 5.31
N VAL A 226 -11.90 -9.27 4.40
CA VAL A 226 -11.55 -9.44 2.98
C VAL A 226 -10.03 -9.53 2.81
N GLU A 227 -9.27 -8.67 3.49
CA GLU A 227 -7.80 -8.70 3.48
C GLU A 227 -7.25 -9.97 4.14
N GLY A 228 -7.86 -10.45 5.23
CA GLY A 228 -7.46 -11.71 5.87
C GLY A 228 -7.63 -12.93 4.94
N LEU A 229 -8.69 -12.97 4.14
CA LEU A 229 -8.88 -14.00 3.11
C LEU A 229 -7.83 -13.89 2.00
N PHE A 230 -7.55 -12.67 1.54
CA PHE A 230 -6.52 -12.41 0.55
C PHE A 230 -5.12 -12.80 1.08
N ALA A 231 -4.79 -12.46 2.32
CA ALA A 231 -3.55 -12.83 2.99
C ALA A 231 -3.41 -14.36 3.13
N CYS A 232 -4.49 -15.07 3.47
CA CYS A 232 -4.49 -16.55 3.47
C CYS A 232 -4.16 -17.13 2.09
N PHE A 233 -4.73 -16.56 1.01
CA PHE A 233 -4.40 -16.97 -0.35
C PHE A 233 -2.92 -16.70 -0.67
N MET A 234 -2.42 -15.50 -0.38
CA MET A 234 -1.05 -15.11 -0.67
C MET A 234 -0.03 -15.91 0.16
N ALA A 235 -0.36 -16.31 1.39
CA ALA A 235 0.44 -17.24 2.18
C ALA A 235 0.61 -18.60 1.47
N GLY A 236 -0.45 -19.09 0.81
CA GLY A 236 -0.39 -20.29 -0.02
C GLY A 236 0.53 -20.12 -1.24
N GLN A 237 0.48 -18.96 -1.91
CA GLN A 237 1.38 -18.64 -3.02
C GLN A 237 2.83 -18.54 -2.56
N ARG A 238 3.07 -17.89 -1.42
CA ARG A 238 4.37 -17.74 -0.79
C ARG A 238 4.98 -19.09 -0.38
N GLY A 239 4.17 -20.03 0.12
CA GLY A 239 4.60 -21.41 0.35
C GLY A 239 5.05 -22.11 -0.94
N LYS A 240 4.33 -21.94 -2.05
CA LYS A 240 4.76 -22.45 -3.36
C LYS A 240 6.06 -21.81 -3.83
N LEU A 241 6.21 -20.49 -3.63
CA LEU A 241 7.44 -19.76 -3.95
C LEU A 241 8.64 -20.31 -3.16
N ARG A 242 8.48 -20.57 -1.85
CA ARG A 242 9.53 -21.21 -1.03
C ARG A 242 9.94 -22.55 -1.62
N LYS A 243 8.98 -23.39 -2.02
CA LYS A 243 9.23 -24.69 -2.64
C LYS A 243 10.01 -24.54 -3.95
N THR A 244 9.64 -23.57 -4.80
CA THR A 244 10.37 -23.29 -6.05
C THR A 244 11.80 -22.84 -5.79
N LEU A 245 12.03 -22.07 -4.73
CA LEU A 245 13.36 -21.62 -4.32
C LEU A 245 14.15 -22.69 -3.51
N GLY A 246 13.67 -23.94 -3.48
CA GLY A 246 14.32 -25.07 -2.81
C GLY A 246 13.99 -25.25 -1.33
N GLY A 247 13.27 -24.31 -0.70
CA GLY A 247 12.93 -24.36 0.73
C GLY A 247 11.78 -25.31 1.08
N ASN A 248 11.52 -25.49 2.38
CA ASN A 248 10.38 -26.24 2.89
C ASN A 248 9.25 -25.29 3.33
N PRO A 249 8.03 -25.38 2.76
CA PRO A 249 6.88 -24.57 3.21
C PRO A 249 6.23 -25.04 4.52
N ASP A 250 6.56 -26.24 5.01
CA ASP A 250 5.87 -26.84 6.17
C ASP A 250 6.03 -25.99 7.44
N GLY A 251 4.90 -25.77 8.14
CA GLY A 251 4.86 -25.00 9.39
C GLY A 251 5.00 -23.48 9.24
N LYS A 252 5.16 -22.93 8.02
CA LYS A 252 5.35 -21.49 7.79
C LYS A 252 4.07 -20.74 7.39
N PHE A 253 2.97 -21.44 7.09
CA PHE A 253 1.73 -20.84 6.58
C PHE A 253 1.18 -19.71 7.48
N CYS A 254 1.12 -19.93 8.81
CA CYS A 254 0.60 -18.93 9.74
C CYS A 254 1.44 -17.65 9.74
N VAL A 255 2.77 -17.78 9.83
CA VAL A 255 3.69 -16.64 9.79
C VAL A 255 3.62 -15.91 8.45
N ASP A 256 3.55 -16.65 7.34
CA ASP A 256 3.41 -16.09 6.01
C ASP A 256 2.06 -15.35 5.84
N CYS A 257 0.97 -15.88 6.41
CA CYS A 257 -0.34 -15.22 6.44
C CYS A 257 -0.33 -13.94 7.27
N LEU A 258 0.21 -13.97 8.50
CA LEU A 258 0.32 -12.77 9.34
C LEU A 258 1.25 -11.72 8.70
N SER A 259 2.30 -12.15 8.01
CA SER A 259 3.22 -11.24 7.30
C SER A 259 2.49 -10.50 6.17
N TRP A 260 1.70 -11.23 5.38
CA TRP A 260 0.88 -10.65 4.33
C TRP A 260 -0.24 -9.77 4.87
N TRP A 261 -0.88 -10.16 5.97
CA TRP A 261 -1.99 -9.43 6.57
C TRP A 261 -1.55 -8.11 7.23
N PHE A 262 -0.43 -8.13 7.97
CA PHE A 262 0.02 -6.93 8.71
C PHE A 262 1.06 -6.08 7.97
N CYS A 263 1.81 -6.65 7.02
CA CYS A 263 2.73 -5.88 6.18
C CYS A 263 2.92 -6.51 4.79
N SER A 264 1.88 -6.47 3.96
CA SER A 264 1.93 -6.95 2.57
C SER A 264 3.10 -6.35 1.78
N CYS A 265 3.37 -5.05 1.92
CA CYS A 265 4.51 -4.41 1.24
C CYS A 265 5.87 -4.99 1.66
N CYS A 266 6.05 -5.34 2.93
CA CYS A 266 7.27 -6.00 3.42
C CYS A 266 7.41 -7.40 2.84
N ALA A 267 6.32 -8.16 2.80
CA ALA A 267 6.29 -9.51 2.25
C ALA A 267 6.62 -9.50 0.74
N ILE A 268 5.97 -8.63 -0.03
CA ILE A 268 6.25 -8.41 -1.46
C ILE A 268 7.71 -8.04 -1.67
N MET A 269 8.22 -7.09 -0.89
CA MET A 269 9.60 -6.64 -1.03
C MET A 269 10.59 -7.79 -0.80
N GLN A 270 10.43 -8.54 0.30
CA GLN A 270 11.27 -9.67 0.64
C GLN A 270 11.26 -10.75 -0.44
N GLU A 271 10.08 -11.14 -0.92
CA GLU A 271 9.91 -12.12 -2.00
C GLU A 271 10.58 -11.63 -3.28
N SER A 272 10.35 -10.38 -3.63
CA SER A 272 10.81 -9.81 -4.87
C SER A 272 12.33 -9.63 -4.89
N ARG A 273 12.97 -9.27 -3.76
CA ARG A 273 14.42 -9.23 -3.63
C ARG A 273 15.05 -10.61 -3.75
N GLN A 274 14.41 -11.64 -3.20
CA GLN A 274 14.89 -13.02 -3.31
C GLN A 274 14.87 -13.49 -4.76
N VAL A 275 13.77 -13.26 -5.47
CA VAL A 275 13.62 -13.65 -6.89
C VAL A 275 14.55 -12.83 -7.79
N ASP A 276 14.61 -11.51 -7.60
CA ASP A 276 15.50 -10.63 -8.36
C ASP A 276 16.97 -11.02 -8.20
N GLY A 277 17.38 -11.31 -6.97
CA GLY A 277 18.72 -11.80 -6.65
C GLY A 277 19.04 -13.10 -7.39
N ALA A 278 18.13 -14.08 -7.32
CA ALA A 278 18.27 -15.35 -8.04
C ALA A 278 18.40 -15.16 -9.56
N MET A 279 17.74 -14.14 -10.12
CA MET A 279 17.78 -13.84 -11.55
C MET A 279 18.90 -12.89 -11.98
N ASN A 280 19.74 -12.40 -11.05
CA ASN A 280 20.69 -11.32 -11.33
C ASN A 280 20.03 -10.11 -12.01
N THR A 281 18.83 -9.76 -11.55
CA THR A 281 18.07 -8.59 -12.01
C THR A 281 17.69 -7.70 -10.84
N ARG A 282 17.33 -6.46 -11.12
CA ARG A 282 16.76 -5.50 -10.17
C ARG A 282 15.71 -4.68 -10.91
N VAL A 283 14.59 -4.38 -10.26
CA VAL A 283 13.58 -3.46 -10.80
C VAL A 283 13.61 -2.15 -10.02
N GLU A 284 13.83 -1.05 -10.73
CA GLU A 284 13.83 0.30 -10.18
C GLU A 284 12.53 1.04 -10.52
N CYS A 285 12.17 2.04 -9.71
CA CYS A 285 11.01 2.87 -10.08
C CYS A 285 11.37 3.80 -11.24
N CYS A 286 10.55 3.90 -12.30
CA CYS A 286 9.30 3.18 -12.50
C CYS A 286 9.39 2.33 -13.76
N PHE A 287 9.39 1.01 -13.55
CA PHE A 287 9.39 -0.04 -14.56
C PHE A 287 10.70 -0.21 -15.32
N ASN A 288 11.82 0.08 -14.65
CA ASN A 288 13.15 -0.14 -15.23
C ASN A 288 13.75 -1.45 -14.74
N LEU A 289 13.89 -2.43 -15.62
CA LEU A 289 14.56 -3.70 -15.34
C LEU A 289 16.06 -3.56 -15.63
N ILE A 290 16.88 -3.69 -14.59
CA ILE A 290 18.35 -3.63 -14.64
C ILE A 290 18.89 -5.05 -14.46
N GLN A 291 19.89 -5.44 -15.25
CA GLN A 291 20.66 -6.66 -14.99
C GLN A 291 21.82 -6.32 -14.04
N THR A 292 21.87 -6.98 -12.89
CA THR A 292 22.86 -6.73 -11.84
C THR A 292 24.09 -7.64 -11.97
N GLY A 293 23.98 -8.76 -12.67
CA GLY A 293 25.11 -9.62 -13.01
C GLY A 293 25.80 -9.14 -14.29
N THR A 294 27.11 -8.91 -14.24
CA THR A 294 27.92 -8.91 -15.46
C THR A 294 27.83 -10.34 -15.99
N VAL A 295 27.24 -10.55 -17.16
CA VAL A 295 27.37 -11.82 -17.88
C VAL A 295 28.85 -11.95 -18.25
N GLN A 296 29.65 -12.43 -17.31
CA GLN A 296 31.07 -12.69 -17.49
C GLN A 296 31.16 -13.87 -18.45
N GLY A 297 31.35 -13.59 -19.74
CA GLY A 297 31.83 -14.60 -20.69
C GLY A 297 30.89 -15.02 -21.82
N GLY A 298 29.82 -14.28 -22.10
CA GLY A 298 29.06 -14.47 -23.35
C GLY A 298 28.79 -13.12 -23.96
N ALA A 299 29.49 -12.78 -25.06
CA ALA A 299 29.19 -11.58 -25.83
C ALA A 299 27.69 -11.55 -26.13
N GLN A 300 26.93 -10.70 -25.43
CA GLN A 300 25.61 -10.31 -25.88
C GLN A 300 25.82 -9.55 -27.18
N MET A 301 25.79 -10.28 -28.30
CA MET A 301 25.54 -9.68 -29.59
C MET A 301 24.14 -9.08 -29.52
N TYR A 302 24.07 -7.80 -29.16
CA TYR A 302 22.97 -6.96 -29.63
C TYR A 302 23.03 -7.02 -31.14
N GLY A 303 22.22 -7.91 -31.72
CA GLY A 303 21.98 -7.93 -33.15
C GLY A 303 21.34 -6.60 -33.50
N GLN A 304 22.18 -5.62 -33.87
CA GLN A 304 21.77 -4.57 -34.79
C GLN A 304 21.13 -5.31 -35.97
N GLN A 305 19.82 -5.17 -36.15
CA GLN A 305 19.19 -5.65 -37.38
C GLN A 305 19.89 -4.96 -38.55
N PRO A 306 20.57 -5.69 -39.45
CA PRO A 306 21.19 -5.06 -40.60
C PRO A 306 20.08 -4.63 -41.54
N TYR A 307 19.73 -3.35 -41.49
CA TYR A 307 18.94 -2.73 -42.54
C TYR A 307 19.88 -2.42 -43.71
N GLY A 308 19.97 -3.36 -44.67
CA GLY A 308 20.48 -3.06 -46.00
C GLY A 308 21.65 -3.92 -46.49
N ASN A 309 21.38 -4.62 -47.59
CA ASN A 309 22.29 -5.13 -48.62
C ASN A 309 23.54 -5.94 -48.19
N GLY A 310 23.33 -7.25 -48.04
CA GLY A 310 24.03 -8.25 -48.87
C GLY A 310 25.55 -8.37 -48.77
N SER A 311 26.20 -7.76 -47.78
CA SER A 311 27.65 -7.88 -47.60
C SER A 311 27.95 -8.74 -46.38
N ALA A 312 28.76 -9.78 -46.57
CA ALA A 312 29.19 -10.67 -45.50
C ALA A 312 30.00 -9.87 -44.47
N VAL A 313 29.42 -9.68 -43.28
CA VAL A 313 30.12 -9.06 -42.16
C VAL A 313 30.98 -10.14 -41.49
N VAL A 314 32.28 -10.11 -41.79
CA VAL A 314 33.29 -10.85 -41.03
C VAL A 314 33.44 -10.15 -39.68
N GLY A 315 32.87 -10.74 -38.63
CA GLY A 315 33.01 -10.23 -37.27
C GLY A 315 34.46 -10.31 -36.81
N GLN A 316 35.15 -9.17 -36.80
CA GLN A 316 36.48 -9.06 -36.21
C GLN A 316 36.34 -8.98 -34.68
N VAL A 317 36.93 -9.93 -33.97
CA VAL A 317 37.04 -9.91 -32.51
C VAL A 317 37.97 -8.75 -32.13
N VAL A 318 37.41 -7.65 -31.66
CA VAL A 318 38.19 -6.54 -31.07
C VAL A 318 38.59 -6.99 -29.67
N GLN A 319 39.86 -7.40 -29.51
CA GLN A 319 40.46 -7.54 -28.19
C GLN A 319 40.62 -6.14 -27.59
N VAL A 320 39.94 -5.88 -26.48
CA VAL A 320 40.16 -4.67 -25.68
C VAL A 320 41.48 -4.87 -24.91
N PRO A 321 42.56 -4.13 -25.20
CA PRO A 321 43.80 -4.23 -24.43
C PRO A 321 43.61 -3.42 -23.15
N GLY A 322 43.54 -4.07 -21.98
CA GLY A 322 43.57 -3.32 -20.72
C GLY A 322 42.95 -3.92 -19.46
N GLN A 323 42.67 -5.23 -19.37
CA GLN A 323 42.38 -5.85 -18.07
C GLN A 323 43.66 -6.40 -17.45
N GLY A 324 44.31 -5.57 -16.64
CA GLY A 324 45.37 -5.97 -15.73
C GLY A 324 44.83 -6.98 -14.72
N THR A 325 45.50 -8.11 -14.63
CA THR A 325 45.33 -9.11 -13.57
C THR A 325 45.71 -8.48 -12.23
N ALA A 326 44.73 -8.29 -11.33
CA ALA A 326 45.02 -7.98 -9.94
C ALA A 326 45.59 -9.24 -9.28
N GLU A 327 46.89 -9.24 -9.03
CA GLU A 327 47.61 -10.24 -8.25
C GLU A 327 47.24 -10.09 -6.77
N VAL A 328 46.69 -11.16 -6.18
CA VAL A 328 46.43 -11.24 -4.74
C VAL A 328 47.76 -11.56 -4.07
N VAL A 329 48.36 -10.56 -3.44
CA VAL A 329 49.48 -10.76 -2.51
C VAL A 329 48.90 -11.37 -1.23
N VAL A 330 49.38 -12.57 -0.90
CA VAL A 330 49.07 -13.36 0.30
C VAL A 330 49.72 -12.74 1.53
#